data_AF-A0A9D8NB80-F1
#
_entry.id   AF-A0A9D8NB80-F1
#
_cell.length_a   1.000
_cell.length_b   1.000
_cell.length_c   1.000
_cell.angle_alpha   90.00
_cell.angle_beta   90.00
_cell.angle_gamma   90.00
#
_symmetry.space_group_name_H-M   'P 1'
#
loop_
_entity.id
_entity.type
_entity.pdbx_description
1 polymer ?
#
loop_
_entity_poly.entity_id
_entity_poly.type
_entity_poly.pdbx_seq_one_letter_code
_entity_poly.pdbx_strand_id
1 'polypeptide(L)'
;MDQVVRRRMGCAGHGHTGRIHRYQPPQGFEQEIDMNICRFDVPMRASTERIRGLAARADSPYTLIYTRQTRLDWVSFGLERLLQIAADSGAAMIYADHFDAGKPSPVIDYQLGSVRDEFDFGGVQVYRTDLLKKAVAAMDKDYEYAAMYDLRLRVSELGPIVHVNELLYYETETDRRDSGEKLFDYVDPRNRAVQLEMEAVCTSYLKRIGGYLEPVFKEVDLESVPFEVEASVVIPCKNRVRTIGDAIRSALGQETDFPYNVIVVDDNSDDGTVDVIRSFESDPRLIYIAQDKTYHAIGGNWNAAIHHPGCGRFALQLDSDDVYSDSHTVQKFVDAFREQRCAMVVGTYRITDFEMRELPPGIIDHREWTPDNGRNNALRVNGLGAPRGFWTPLLREINFPTTKYGEDYAVALRISREYRIGRIYDVMYNCRRWGGNSDTALDVEKVNANNLYKDRIRTWELQARIALNK
;
A
#
# COMPACT_ATOMS: atom_id res chain seq x y z
N MET A 1 -2.43 -65.97 -38.98
CA MET A 1 -3.04 -66.52 -37.77
C MET A 1 -3.84 -65.42 -37.09
N ASP A 2 -5.13 -65.26 -37.38
CA ASP A 2 -5.54 -64.71 -38.69
C ASP A 2 -5.00 -63.28 -38.78
N GLN A 3 -3.75 -63.20 -39.25
CA GLN A 3 -3.34 -62.74 -40.59
C GLN A 3 -3.24 -61.21 -40.61
N VAL A 4 -2.08 -60.67 -40.19
CA VAL A 4 -0.94 -60.34 -41.08
C VAL A 4 -1.39 -59.19 -42.01
N VAL A 5 -0.87 -57.97 -41.89
CA VAL A 5 0.34 -57.55 -42.59
C VAL A 5 1.02 -56.34 -41.92
N ARG A 6 2.32 -56.55 -41.64
CA ARG A 6 3.45 -55.61 -41.49
C ARG A 6 3.33 -54.29 -42.29
N ARG A 7 3.88 -53.20 -41.76
CA ARG A 7 5.14 -52.61 -42.32
C ARG A 7 5.80 -51.56 -41.42
N ARG A 8 7.11 -51.76 -41.24
CA ARG A 8 8.14 -50.84 -40.75
C ARG A 8 8.45 -49.74 -41.78
N MET A 9 9.18 -48.73 -41.29
CA MET A 9 10.13 -47.78 -41.93
C MET A 9 9.68 -46.33 -41.68
N GLY A 10 10.48 -45.38 -41.24
CA GLY A 10 11.93 -45.29 -41.06
C GLY A 10 12.36 -43.85 -41.35
N CYS A 11 13.26 -43.32 -40.51
CA CYS A 11 14.22 -42.25 -40.77
C CYS A 11 13.76 -40.80 -41.11
N ALA A 12 14.30 -39.89 -40.28
CA ALA A 12 15.08 -38.71 -40.66
C ALA A 12 14.39 -37.48 -41.29
N GLY A 13 14.32 -36.43 -40.47
CA GLY A 13 15.12 -35.22 -40.73
C GLY A 13 14.45 -34.03 -41.42
N HIS A 14 14.89 -32.86 -40.95
CA HIS A 14 14.82 -31.51 -41.54
C HIS A 14 13.64 -30.64 -41.12
N GLY A 15 14.01 -29.53 -40.47
CA GLY A 15 13.11 -28.54 -39.92
C GLY A 15 12.47 -27.64 -40.97
N HIS A 16 11.39 -27.00 -40.55
CA HIS A 16 10.82 -25.85 -41.24
C HIS A 16 10.42 -24.79 -40.22
N THR A 17 11.01 -23.60 -40.41
CA THR A 17 10.57 -22.32 -39.86
C THR A 17 9.11 -22.06 -40.26
N GLY A 18 8.20 -21.93 -39.29
CA GLY A 18 6.77 -21.72 -39.51
C GLY A 18 6.43 -20.29 -39.94
N ARG A 19 5.54 -20.17 -40.94
CA ARG A 19 4.86 -18.92 -41.35
C ARG A 19 3.55 -18.75 -40.57
N ILE A 20 3.19 -17.50 -40.31
CA ILE A 20 1.95 -17.06 -39.67
C ILE A 20 0.77 -17.21 -40.65
N HIS A 21 -0.31 -17.87 -40.23
CA HIS A 21 -1.59 -17.91 -40.96
C HIS A 21 -2.65 -17.05 -40.24
N ARG A 22 -3.32 -16.18 -40.99
CA ARG A 22 -4.53 -15.44 -40.56
C ARG A 22 -5.74 -16.36 -40.69
N TYR A 23 -6.52 -16.54 -39.63
CA TYR A 23 -7.66 -17.47 -39.60
C TYR A 23 -8.98 -16.80 -40.05
N GLN A 24 -9.75 -17.53 -40.86
CA GLN A 24 -11.20 -17.39 -41.06
C GLN A 24 -11.87 -18.70 -40.58
N PRO A 25 -12.97 -18.65 -39.80
CA PRO A 25 -13.49 -19.84 -39.14
C PRO A 25 -14.45 -20.66 -40.00
N PRO A 26 -14.38 -22.00 -39.92
CA PRO A 26 -15.55 -22.87 -40.11
C PRO A 26 -15.96 -23.57 -38.80
N GLN A 27 -17.24 -23.95 -38.76
CA GLN A 27 -17.99 -24.51 -37.63
C GLN A 27 -17.49 -25.89 -37.18
N GLY A 28 -17.49 -26.10 -35.85
CA GLY A 28 -17.23 -27.41 -35.21
C GLY A 28 -16.21 -27.30 -34.10
N PHE A 29 -16.61 -26.78 -32.94
CA PHE A 29 -15.75 -26.59 -31.77
C PHE A 29 -15.63 -27.88 -30.96
N GLU A 30 -14.60 -28.67 -31.24
CA GLU A 30 -13.90 -29.55 -30.29
C GLU A 30 -12.48 -29.78 -30.86
N GLN A 31 -11.59 -28.80 -30.69
CA GLN A 31 -10.15 -29.02 -30.85
C GLN A 31 -9.45 -28.22 -29.75
N GLU A 32 -8.77 -28.94 -28.85
CA GLU A 32 -7.74 -28.39 -27.97
C GLU A 32 -6.77 -27.58 -28.84
N ILE A 33 -6.72 -26.27 -28.60
CA ILE A 33 -5.74 -25.40 -29.24
C ILE A 33 -4.40 -25.75 -28.60
N ASP A 34 -3.55 -26.45 -29.36
CA ASP A 34 -2.16 -26.77 -29.01
C ASP A 34 -1.31 -25.48 -29.10
N MET A 35 -1.59 -24.52 -28.22
CA MET A 35 -0.68 -23.45 -27.90
C MET A 35 0.36 -24.07 -26.97
N ASN A 36 1.61 -24.20 -27.41
CA ASN A 36 2.74 -24.61 -26.56
C ASN A 36 2.85 -23.61 -25.38
N ILE A 37 2.12 -23.86 -24.30
CA ILE A 37 2.07 -23.01 -23.10
C ILE A 37 2.81 -23.75 -22.01
N CYS A 38 3.95 -23.20 -21.60
CA CYS A 38 4.59 -23.62 -20.36
C CYS A 38 3.82 -23.02 -19.18
N ARG A 39 2.96 -23.82 -18.55
CA ARG A 39 2.30 -23.48 -17.29
C ARG A 39 3.20 -23.85 -16.12
N PHE A 40 3.35 -22.92 -15.18
CA PHE A 40 4.03 -23.16 -13.91
C PHE A 40 3.14 -22.70 -12.76
N ASP A 41 2.78 -23.64 -11.88
CA ASP A 41 2.13 -23.32 -10.63
C ASP A 41 3.22 -22.97 -9.61
N VAL A 42 3.26 -21.69 -9.22
CA VAL A 42 4.29 -21.14 -8.34
C VAL A 42 3.60 -20.60 -7.10
N PRO A 43 3.98 -21.01 -5.88
CA PRO A 43 3.40 -20.42 -4.69
C PRO A 43 3.69 -18.92 -4.66
N MET A 44 2.78 -18.13 -4.08
CA MET A 44 2.93 -16.67 -3.94
C MET A 44 4.29 -16.27 -3.34
N ARG A 45 4.86 -17.12 -2.47
CA ARG A 45 6.22 -17.00 -1.94
C ARG A 45 7.09 -18.08 -2.56
N ALA A 46 7.85 -17.73 -3.59
CA ALA A 46 8.78 -18.62 -4.26
C ALA A 46 10.21 -18.11 -4.11
N SER A 47 11.14 -19.06 -3.96
CA SER A 47 12.57 -18.76 -3.85
C SER A 47 13.21 -18.44 -5.20
N THR A 48 14.36 -17.76 -5.17
CA THR A 48 15.14 -17.43 -6.38
C THR A 48 15.50 -18.69 -7.18
N GLU A 49 15.82 -19.80 -6.50
CA GLU A 49 16.12 -21.08 -7.16
C GLU A 49 14.94 -21.56 -8.02
N ARG A 50 13.71 -21.51 -7.48
CA ARG A 50 12.51 -21.92 -8.21
C ARG A 50 12.27 -21.05 -9.44
N ILE A 51 12.44 -19.73 -9.29
CA ILE A 51 12.28 -18.78 -10.41
C ILE A 51 13.35 -19.01 -11.48
N ARG A 52 14.60 -19.30 -11.10
CA ARG A 52 15.67 -19.69 -12.05
C ARG A 52 15.34 -20.99 -12.78
N GLY A 53 14.85 -22.01 -12.06
CA GLY A 53 14.42 -23.28 -12.66
C GLY A 53 13.27 -23.11 -13.67
N LEU A 54 12.30 -22.24 -13.35
CA LEU A 54 11.21 -21.88 -14.26
C LEU A 54 11.75 -21.21 -15.53
N ALA A 55 12.58 -20.17 -15.38
CA ALA A 55 13.15 -19.46 -16.51
C ALA A 55 14.02 -20.36 -17.41
N ALA A 56 14.73 -21.32 -16.84
CA ALA A 56 15.53 -22.29 -17.59
C ALA A 56 14.68 -23.24 -18.46
N ARG A 57 13.47 -23.56 -18.00
CA ARG A 57 12.52 -24.45 -18.69
C ARG A 57 11.63 -23.75 -19.70
N ALA A 58 11.45 -22.44 -19.59
CA ALA A 58 10.58 -21.67 -20.48
C ALA A 58 11.17 -21.63 -21.90
N ASP A 59 10.45 -22.15 -22.90
CA ASP A 59 10.90 -22.24 -24.30
C ASP A 59 9.94 -21.58 -25.30
N SER A 60 8.71 -21.27 -24.89
CA SER A 60 7.73 -20.49 -25.67
C SER A 60 7.99 -18.97 -25.64
N PRO A 61 7.45 -18.18 -26.60
CA PRO A 61 7.59 -16.72 -26.63
C PRO A 61 7.06 -15.99 -25.38
N TYR A 62 6.04 -16.57 -24.75
CA TYR A 62 5.45 -16.09 -23.50
C TYR A 62 5.45 -17.19 -22.45
N THR A 63 5.60 -16.79 -21.19
CA THR A 63 5.58 -17.68 -20.02
C THR A 63 4.45 -17.25 -19.09
N LEU A 64 3.54 -18.17 -18.76
CA LEU A 64 2.47 -17.94 -17.81
C LEU A 64 2.87 -18.47 -16.43
N ILE A 65 2.87 -17.59 -15.44
CA ILE A 65 3.01 -17.92 -14.02
C ILE A 65 1.64 -17.79 -13.36
N TYR A 66 1.19 -18.86 -12.73
CA TYR A 66 -0.04 -18.87 -11.96
C TYR A 66 0.27 -18.96 -10.47
N THR A 67 -0.18 -17.96 -9.70
CA THR A 67 0.24 -17.75 -8.29
C THR A 67 -0.76 -18.27 -7.25
N ARG A 68 -1.87 -18.84 -7.69
CA ARG A 68 -2.96 -19.32 -6.83
C ARG A 68 -2.99 -20.85 -6.81
N GLN A 69 -3.63 -21.38 -5.77
CA GLN A 69 -3.91 -22.81 -5.65
C GLN A 69 -5.29 -23.18 -6.20
N THR A 70 -6.08 -22.18 -6.61
CA THR A 70 -7.41 -22.37 -7.19
C THR A 70 -7.32 -22.97 -8.59
N ARG A 71 -8.44 -23.49 -9.10
CA ARG A 71 -8.49 -23.91 -10.50
C ARG A 71 -8.58 -22.66 -11.37
N LEU A 72 -7.69 -22.57 -12.37
CA LEU A 72 -7.72 -21.57 -13.43
C LEU A 72 -8.56 -22.09 -14.61
N ASP A 73 -9.64 -21.38 -14.93
CA ASP A 73 -10.42 -21.59 -16.15
C ASP A 73 -10.48 -20.28 -16.96
N TRP A 74 -10.56 -20.36 -18.28
CA TRP A 74 -10.57 -19.17 -19.15
C TRP A 74 -11.99 -18.77 -19.55
N VAL A 75 -12.24 -17.46 -19.65
CA VAL A 75 -13.35 -16.95 -20.44
C VAL A 75 -13.10 -17.34 -21.91
N SER A 76 -14.15 -17.48 -22.71
CA SER A 76 -14.01 -17.82 -24.14
C SER A 76 -13.01 -16.89 -24.83
N PHE A 77 -11.94 -17.48 -25.37
CA PHE A 77 -10.79 -16.80 -25.98
C PHE A 77 -10.01 -15.82 -25.06
N GLY A 78 -10.13 -15.98 -23.74
CA GLY A 78 -9.52 -15.07 -22.77
C GLY A 78 -7.99 -15.08 -22.80
N LEU A 79 -7.37 -16.25 -22.96
CA LEU A 79 -5.92 -16.36 -23.07
C LEU A 79 -5.40 -15.78 -24.40
N GLU A 80 -6.10 -16.05 -25.49
CA GLU A 80 -5.78 -15.55 -26.82
C GLU A 80 -5.88 -14.03 -26.84
N ARG A 81 -6.92 -13.47 -26.21
CA ARG A 81 -7.09 -12.02 -26.03
C ARG A 81 -5.92 -11.43 -25.24
N LEU A 82 -5.54 -12.06 -24.12
CA LEU A 82 -4.41 -11.63 -23.29
C LEU A 82 -3.09 -11.66 -24.07
N LEU A 83 -2.81 -12.73 -24.80
CA LEU A 83 -1.59 -12.89 -25.60
C LEU A 83 -1.55 -11.96 -26.81
N GLN A 84 -2.70 -11.68 -27.43
CA GLN A 84 -2.80 -10.70 -28.51
C GLN A 84 -2.40 -9.31 -28.01
N ILE A 85 -2.94 -8.87 -26.87
CA ILE A 85 -2.58 -7.58 -26.28
C ILE A 85 -1.10 -7.57 -25.87
N ALA A 86 -0.58 -8.67 -25.33
CA ALA A 86 0.84 -8.78 -24.98
C ALA A 86 1.74 -8.52 -26.20
N ALA A 87 1.38 -9.10 -27.35
CA ALA A 87 2.11 -8.91 -28.61
C ALA A 87 1.97 -7.49 -29.16
N ASP A 88 0.74 -6.96 -29.21
CA ASP A 88 0.44 -5.66 -29.79
C ASP A 88 1.04 -4.49 -28.98
N SER A 89 1.10 -4.63 -27.65
CA SER A 89 1.64 -3.61 -26.73
C SER A 89 3.15 -3.71 -26.51
N GLY A 90 3.77 -4.86 -26.83
CA GLY A 90 5.17 -5.13 -26.51
C GLY A 90 5.43 -5.27 -25.00
N ALA A 91 4.40 -5.59 -24.21
CA ALA A 91 4.47 -5.73 -22.75
C ALA A 91 5.59 -6.67 -22.30
N ALA A 92 6.31 -6.27 -21.26
CA ALA A 92 7.25 -7.14 -20.56
C ALA A 92 6.51 -8.14 -19.65
N MET A 93 5.41 -7.68 -19.06
CA MET A 93 4.46 -8.48 -18.29
C MET A 93 3.04 -7.95 -18.54
N ILE A 94 2.08 -8.86 -18.60
CA ILE A 94 0.66 -8.53 -18.74
C ILE A 94 -0.18 -9.34 -17.73
N TYR A 95 -1.25 -8.72 -17.24
CA TYR A 95 -2.21 -9.28 -16.30
C TYR A 95 -3.59 -8.69 -16.55
N ALA A 96 -4.64 -9.27 -15.97
CA ALA A 96 -6.02 -8.90 -16.29
C ALA A 96 -6.96 -9.01 -15.09
N ASP A 97 -8.10 -8.31 -15.19
CA ASP A 97 -9.25 -8.54 -14.33
C ASP A 97 -9.75 -9.99 -14.46
N HIS A 98 -10.41 -10.47 -13.40
CA HIS A 98 -10.83 -11.86 -13.32
C HIS A 98 -12.14 -12.02 -12.55
N PHE A 99 -12.71 -13.22 -12.62
CA PHE A 99 -13.76 -13.63 -11.72
C PHE A 99 -13.15 -14.39 -10.53
N ASP A 100 -13.43 -13.94 -9.32
CA ASP A 100 -13.13 -14.66 -8.07
C ASP A 100 -14.42 -15.21 -7.48
N ALA A 101 -14.48 -16.52 -7.27
CA ALA A 101 -15.69 -17.23 -6.83
C ALA A 101 -16.96 -16.86 -7.62
N GLY A 102 -16.80 -16.60 -8.93
CA GLY A 102 -17.89 -16.23 -9.84
C GLY A 102 -18.33 -14.76 -9.79
N LYS A 103 -17.66 -13.90 -9.03
CA LYS A 103 -17.92 -12.45 -8.98
C LYS A 103 -16.82 -11.67 -9.70
N PRO A 104 -17.14 -10.58 -10.42
CA PRO A 104 -16.11 -9.69 -10.96
C PRO A 104 -15.16 -9.21 -9.87
N SER A 105 -13.86 -9.36 -10.13
CA SER A 105 -12.77 -8.98 -9.23
C SER A 105 -11.75 -8.19 -10.04
N PRO A 106 -11.97 -6.88 -10.23
CA PRO A 106 -11.03 -6.03 -10.94
C PRO A 106 -9.74 -5.85 -10.13
N VAL A 107 -8.64 -5.64 -10.83
CA VAL A 107 -7.33 -5.26 -10.26
C VAL A 107 -7.01 -3.81 -10.64
N ILE A 108 -5.81 -3.32 -10.30
CA ILE A 108 -5.43 -1.91 -10.52
C ILE A 108 -4.33 -1.76 -11.56
N ASP A 109 -4.30 -0.58 -12.20
CA ASP A 109 -3.25 -0.21 -13.15
C ASP A 109 -1.86 -0.15 -12.50
N TYR A 110 -0.85 -0.52 -13.29
CA TYR A 110 0.55 -0.45 -12.90
C TYR A 110 1.17 0.91 -13.27
N GLN A 111 1.93 1.50 -12.35
CA GLN A 111 2.67 2.75 -12.57
C GLN A 111 4.01 2.75 -11.81
N LEU A 112 4.84 3.77 -12.01
CA LEU A 112 6.18 3.85 -11.39
C LEU A 112 6.14 3.66 -9.86
N GLY A 113 5.13 4.24 -9.21
CA GLY A 113 4.89 4.13 -7.77
C GLY A 113 4.21 2.85 -7.31
N SER A 114 3.84 1.95 -8.21
CA SER A 114 3.36 0.60 -7.87
C SER A 114 4.56 -0.26 -7.45
N VAL A 115 5.11 0.06 -6.28
CA VAL A 115 6.29 -0.60 -5.70
C VAL A 115 5.95 -1.44 -4.48
N ARG A 116 4.73 -1.37 -3.95
CA ARG A 116 4.30 -2.18 -2.79
C ARG A 116 4.43 -3.69 -3.07
N ASP A 117 4.93 -4.45 -2.11
CA ASP A 117 5.13 -5.91 -2.27
C ASP A 117 3.81 -6.70 -2.31
N GLU A 118 2.72 -6.12 -1.78
CA GLU A 118 1.37 -6.69 -1.81
C GLU A 118 0.51 -6.22 -2.99
N PHE A 119 1.14 -5.75 -4.09
CA PHE A 119 0.41 -5.35 -5.30
C PHE A 119 -0.35 -6.53 -5.89
N ASP A 120 -1.63 -6.34 -6.18
CA ASP A 120 -2.50 -7.40 -6.69
C ASP A 120 -2.51 -7.39 -8.22
N PHE A 121 -2.01 -8.47 -8.81
CA PHE A 121 -2.03 -8.73 -10.26
C PHE A 121 -3.14 -9.73 -10.64
N GLY A 122 -3.93 -10.20 -9.67
CA GLY A 122 -4.66 -11.45 -9.79
C GLY A 122 -3.71 -12.66 -9.77
N GLY A 123 -4.24 -13.85 -10.07
CA GLY A 123 -3.46 -15.08 -10.09
C GLY A 123 -2.66 -15.31 -11.37
N VAL A 124 -3.06 -14.71 -12.50
CA VAL A 124 -2.41 -14.90 -13.80
C VAL A 124 -1.45 -13.77 -14.12
N GLN A 125 -0.18 -14.13 -14.32
CA GLN A 125 0.86 -13.21 -14.77
C GLN A 125 1.56 -13.79 -16.01
N VAL A 126 1.49 -13.08 -17.13
CA VAL A 126 2.11 -13.52 -18.39
C VAL A 126 3.32 -12.64 -18.71
N TYR A 127 4.48 -13.25 -18.86
CA TYR A 127 5.75 -12.59 -19.12
C TYR A 127 6.23 -12.85 -20.54
N ARG A 128 6.86 -11.85 -21.15
CA ARG A 128 7.65 -12.06 -22.37
C ARG A 128 8.89 -12.87 -22.01
N THR A 129 9.05 -14.07 -22.59
CA THR A 129 10.03 -15.05 -22.08
C THR A 129 11.47 -14.57 -22.17
N ASP A 130 11.83 -13.79 -23.20
CA ASP A 130 13.15 -13.18 -23.34
C ASP A 130 13.45 -12.20 -22.20
N LEU A 131 12.47 -11.37 -21.82
CA LEU A 131 12.60 -10.40 -20.73
C LEU A 131 12.54 -11.05 -19.35
N LEU A 132 11.70 -12.07 -19.18
CA LEU A 132 11.71 -12.93 -17.98
C LEU A 132 13.12 -13.49 -17.74
N LYS A 133 13.70 -14.14 -18.76
CA LYS A 133 15.06 -14.70 -18.67
C LYS A 133 16.11 -13.63 -18.38
N LYS A 134 16.00 -12.46 -19.02
CA LYS A 134 16.91 -11.33 -18.77
C LYS A 134 16.79 -10.80 -17.34
N ALA A 135 15.58 -10.66 -16.81
CA ALA A 135 15.35 -10.24 -15.43
C ALA A 135 15.88 -11.26 -14.42
N VAL A 136 15.63 -12.55 -14.64
CA VAL A 136 16.13 -13.64 -13.78
C VAL A 136 17.65 -13.75 -13.82
N ALA A 137 18.28 -13.57 -14.99
CA ALA A 137 19.74 -13.55 -15.11
C ALA A 137 20.38 -12.37 -14.36
N ALA A 138 19.64 -11.28 -14.17
CA ALA A 138 20.10 -10.12 -13.42
C ALA A 138 19.94 -10.27 -11.89
N MET A 139 19.25 -11.30 -11.40
CA MET A 139 19.07 -11.55 -9.96
C MET A 139 20.41 -11.89 -9.29
N ASP A 140 20.91 -10.95 -8.49
CA ASP A 140 22.22 -10.96 -7.84
C ASP A 140 22.17 -11.45 -6.38
N LYS A 141 20.97 -11.77 -5.87
CA LYS A 141 20.75 -12.31 -4.53
C LYS A 141 19.80 -13.51 -4.57
N ASP A 142 20.02 -14.42 -3.63
CA ASP A 142 19.16 -15.57 -3.41
C ASP A 142 18.18 -15.24 -2.28
N TYR A 143 16.91 -15.14 -2.63
CA TYR A 143 15.80 -14.86 -1.74
C TYR A 143 14.98 -16.12 -1.54
N GLU A 144 14.52 -16.38 -0.32
CA GLU A 144 13.60 -17.47 -0.04
C GLU A 144 12.14 -17.06 -0.28
N TYR A 145 11.82 -15.78 -0.03
CA TYR A 145 10.45 -15.26 -0.02
C TYR A 145 10.21 -14.16 -1.06
N ALA A 146 11.20 -13.31 -1.33
CA ALA A 146 11.01 -12.10 -2.14
C ALA A 146 11.33 -12.25 -3.64
N ALA A 147 11.59 -13.46 -4.16
CA ALA A 147 12.04 -13.60 -5.55
C ALA A 147 11.00 -13.18 -6.59
N MET A 148 9.70 -13.42 -6.33
CA MET A 148 8.62 -12.92 -7.21
C MET A 148 8.56 -11.38 -7.22
N TYR A 149 8.82 -10.76 -6.08
CA TYR A 149 8.84 -9.30 -5.97
C TYR A 149 10.06 -8.70 -6.69
N ASP A 150 11.25 -9.32 -6.55
CA ASP A 150 12.45 -8.90 -7.30
C ASP A 150 12.27 -9.12 -8.81
N LEU A 151 11.68 -10.25 -9.22
CA LEU A 151 11.37 -10.54 -10.62
C LEU A 151 10.52 -9.42 -11.24
N ARG A 152 9.37 -9.11 -10.62
CA ARG A 152 8.46 -8.07 -11.08
C ARG A 152 9.18 -6.73 -11.24
N LEU A 153 9.92 -6.28 -10.23
CA LEU A 153 10.60 -4.99 -10.27
C LEU A 153 11.72 -4.95 -11.32
N ARG A 154 12.41 -6.06 -11.59
CA ARG A 154 13.37 -6.13 -12.69
C ARG A 154 12.71 -6.13 -14.05
N VAL A 155 11.56 -6.81 -14.18
CA VAL A 155 10.79 -6.84 -15.44
C VAL A 155 10.25 -5.45 -15.76
N SER A 156 9.81 -4.66 -14.77
CA SER A 156 9.35 -3.28 -14.99
C SER A 156 10.46 -2.35 -15.50
N GLU A 157 11.73 -2.65 -15.22
CA GLU A 157 12.89 -1.91 -15.77
C GLU A 157 13.16 -2.25 -17.25
N LEU A 158 12.59 -3.35 -17.77
CA LEU A 158 12.87 -3.85 -19.12
C LEU A 158 11.77 -3.51 -20.15
N GLY A 159 10.58 -3.15 -19.69
CA GLY A 159 9.47 -2.78 -20.56
C GLY A 159 8.17 -2.56 -19.78
N PRO A 160 7.07 -2.22 -20.49
CA PRO A 160 5.82 -1.88 -19.83
C PRO A 160 5.19 -3.11 -19.17
N ILE A 161 4.65 -2.91 -17.97
CA ILE A 161 3.71 -3.84 -17.34
C ILE A 161 2.31 -3.35 -17.69
N VAL A 162 1.52 -4.19 -18.36
CA VAL A 162 0.22 -3.81 -18.92
C VAL A 162 -0.90 -4.49 -18.14
N HIS A 163 -1.86 -3.68 -17.71
CA HIS A 163 -3.13 -4.14 -17.16
C HIS A 163 -4.17 -4.23 -18.28
N VAL A 164 -4.86 -5.37 -18.38
CA VAL A 164 -6.04 -5.54 -19.23
C VAL A 164 -7.28 -5.53 -18.35
N ASN A 165 -8.01 -4.43 -18.37
CA ASN A 165 -9.25 -4.23 -17.63
C ASN A 165 -10.45 -4.96 -18.28
N GLU A 166 -10.24 -6.22 -18.65
CA GLU A 166 -11.24 -7.15 -19.19
C GLU A 166 -11.26 -8.39 -18.30
N LEU A 167 -12.44 -8.92 -17.98
CA LEU A 167 -12.58 -10.14 -17.19
C LEU A 167 -12.23 -11.35 -18.07
N LEU A 168 -11.00 -11.86 -17.98
CA LEU A 168 -10.48 -12.86 -18.94
C LEU A 168 -10.39 -14.30 -18.40
N TYR A 169 -10.46 -14.51 -17.09
CA TYR A 169 -10.36 -15.83 -16.48
C TYR A 169 -11.14 -15.95 -15.16
N TYR A 170 -11.30 -17.18 -14.70
CA TYR A 170 -11.95 -17.57 -13.46
C TYR A 170 -10.92 -18.18 -12.50
N GLU A 171 -10.96 -17.73 -11.25
CA GLU A 171 -10.33 -18.40 -10.11
C GLU A 171 -11.43 -19.11 -9.31
N THR A 172 -11.50 -20.44 -9.45
CA THR A 172 -12.54 -21.23 -8.77
C THR A 172 -11.94 -21.96 -7.56
N GLU A 173 -12.42 -21.64 -6.36
CA GLU A 173 -12.08 -22.39 -5.15
C GLU A 173 -12.60 -23.83 -5.23
N THR A 174 -11.71 -24.80 -5.05
CA THR A 174 -12.05 -26.22 -4.97
C THR A 174 -12.27 -26.71 -3.53
N ASP A 175 -12.05 -25.86 -2.52
CA ASP A 175 -12.09 -26.24 -1.10
C ASP A 175 -12.90 -25.22 -0.28
N ARG A 176 -14.09 -25.63 0.19
CA ARG A 176 -15.05 -24.80 0.93
C ARG A 176 -14.80 -24.82 2.45
N ARG A 177 -13.56 -24.64 2.88
CA ARG A 177 -13.23 -24.48 4.31
C ARG A 177 -13.13 -23.00 4.63
N ASP A 178 -13.82 -22.58 5.69
CA ASP A 178 -14.01 -21.17 6.06
C ASP A 178 -12.67 -20.43 6.12
N SER A 179 -12.55 -19.37 5.32
CA SER A 179 -11.38 -18.48 5.21
C SER A 179 -11.32 -17.46 6.36
N GLY A 180 -11.67 -17.89 7.56
CA GLY A 180 -11.70 -17.09 8.78
C GLY A 180 -10.33 -16.96 9.44
N GLU A 181 -9.29 -16.54 8.71
CA GLU A 181 -7.99 -16.11 9.26
C GLU A 181 -7.13 -15.49 8.13
N LYS A 182 -7.53 -14.33 7.60
CA LYS A 182 -6.74 -13.59 6.60
C LYS A 182 -6.61 -12.08 6.87
N LEU A 183 -6.81 -11.65 8.13
CA LEU A 183 -6.79 -10.22 8.45
C LEU A 183 -5.49 -9.74 9.14
N PHE A 184 -4.62 -10.65 9.62
CA PHE A 184 -3.44 -10.25 10.43
C PHE A 184 -2.16 -11.02 10.13
N ASP A 185 -2.05 -11.53 8.90
CA ASP A 185 -0.92 -12.36 8.46
C ASP A 185 0.41 -11.59 8.36
N TYR A 186 0.45 -10.29 8.68
CA TYR A 186 1.66 -9.45 8.73
C TYR A 186 2.33 -9.39 10.12
N VAL A 187 1.71 -9.98 11.17
CA VAL A 187 2.19 -9.90 12.57
C VAL A 187 2.85 -11.18 13.08
N ASP A 188 2.92 -12.23 12.24
CA ASP A 188 3.68 -13.44 12.54
C ASP A 188 5.20 -13.17 12.65
N PRO A 189 5.93 -13.71 13.64
CA PRO A 189 7.39 -13.69 13.68
C PRO A 189 8.08 -14.24 12.41
N ARG A 190 7.42 -15.16 11.69
CA ARG A 190 7.80 -15.64 10.34
C ARG A 190 7.78 -14.53 9.30
N ASN A 191 7.11 -13.41 9.55
CA ASN A 191 7.14 -12.24 8.69
C ASN A 191 8.39 -11.41 8.82
N ARG A 192 9.18 -11.50 9.90
CA ARG A 192 10.38 -10.64 9.99
C ARG A 192 11.37 -10.95 8.87
N ALA A 193 11.64 -12.24 8.60
CA ALA A 193 12.51 -12.65 7.50
C ALA A 193 11.94 -12.20 6.14
N VAL A 194 10.62 -12.36 5.95
CA VAL A 194 9.92 -11.88 4.74
C VAL A 194 10.08 -10.37 4.59
N GLN A 195 9.80 -9.59 5.63
CA GLN A 195 9.90 -8.13 5.62
C GLN A 195 11.33 -7.65 5.32
N LEU A 196 12.34 -8.32 5.86
CA LEU A 196 13.75 -8.01 5.57
C LEU A 196 14.09 -8.25 4.10
N GLU A 197 13.65 -9.36 3.50
CA GLU A 197 13.86 -9.61 2.08
C GLU A 197 13.09 -8.62 1.20
N MET A 198 11.82 -8.36 1.51
CA MET A 198 11.00 -7.39 0.76
C MET A 198 11.60 -5.98 0.82
N GLU A 199 12.05 -5.53 1.99
CA GLU A 199 12.74 -4.26 2.15
C GLU A 199 14.06 -4.23 1.34
N ALA A 200 14.84 -5.31 1.37
CA ALA A 200 16.09 -5.41 0.62
C ALA A 200 15.88 -5.34 -0.89
N VAL A 201 14.84 -6.01 -1.41
CA VAL A 201 14.44 -5.95 -2.83
C VAL A 201 14.03 -4.53 -3.21
N CYS A 202 13.12 -3.91 -2.45
CA CYS A 202 12.66 -2.56 -2.72
C CYS A 202 13.82 -1.56 -2.71
N THR A 203 14.69 -1.65 -1.71
CA THR A 203 15.87 -0.79 -1.58
C THR A 203 16.82 -0.94 -2.78
N SER A 204 17.06 -2.18 -3.22
CA SER A 204 17.89 -2.45 -4.41
C SER A 204 17.26 -1.84 -5.67
N TYR A 205 15.95 -2.01 -5.87
CA TYR A 205 15.23 -1.41 -6.99
C TYR A 205 15.31 0.13 -6.98
N LEU A 206 15.07 0.76 -5.82
CA LEU A 206 15.17 2.22 -5.67
C LEU A 206 16.57 2.73 -6.04
N LYS A 207 17.64 1.99 -5.71
CA LYS A 207 19.00 2.34 -6.11
C LYS A 207 19.19 2.26 -7.62
N ARG A 208 18.68 1.21 -8.27
CA ARG A 208 18.79 1.04 -9.73
C ARG A 208 18.07 2.13 -10.52
N ILE A 209 16.88 2.54 -10.07
CA ILE A 209 16.11 3.58 -10.75
C ILE A 209 16.50 5.01 -10.33
N GLY A 210 17.45 5.18 -9.41
CA GLY A 210 17.87 6.49 -8.89
C GLY A 210 16.87 7.14 -7.92
N GLY A 211 15.94 6.38 -7.35
CA GLY A 211 14.95 6.85 -6.37
C GLY A 211 15.35 6.65 -4.90
N TYR A 212 16.50 6.02 -4.63
CA TYR A 212 17.02 5.80 -3.28
C TYR A 212 17.54 7.10 -2.67
N LEU A 213 17.29 7.29 -1.38
CA LEU A 213 17.81 8.44 -0.64
C LEU A 213 18.65 7.98 0.57
N GLU A 214 19.92 8.38 0.63
CA GLU A 214 20.87 8.09 1.75
C GLU A 214 20.48 8.82 3.03
N PRO A 215 20.58 8.30 4.26
CA PRO A 215 20.00 8.89 5.49
C PRO A 215 20.64 10.22 5.97
N VAL A 216 20.59 11.24 5.13
CA VAL A 216 21.03 12.61 5.32
C VAL A 216 19.78 13.48 5.27
N PHE A 217 19.64 14.31 6.31
CA PHE A 217 18.44 15.10 6.56
C PHE A 217 18.81 16.57 6.73
N LYS A 218 17.92 17.45 6.31
CA LYS A 218 17.94 18.85 6.70
C LYS A 218 17.65 18.96 8.19
N GLU A 219 18.36 19.87 8.85
CA GLU A 219 18.07 20.21 10.23
C GLU A 219 16.77 21.02 10.33
N VAL A 220 16.08 20.84 11.46
CA VAL A 220 14.92 21.65 11.83
C VAL A 220 15.33 22.66 12.90
N ASP A 221 14.95 23.91 12.69
CA ASP A 221 15.01 24.95 13.72
C ASP A 221 13.63 25.08 14.37
N LEU A 222 13.38 24.27 15.39
CA LEU A 222 12.06 24.17 16.02
C LEU A 222 11.61 25.49 16.68
N GLU A 223 12.55 26.38 16.98
CA GLU A 223 12.33 27.67 17.64
C GLU A 223 12.29 28.86 16.66
N SER A 224 12.30 28.61 15.34
CA SER A 224 12.44 29.65 14.33
C SER A 224 11.29 30.67 14.30
N VAL A 225 10.13 30.32 14.83
CA VAL A 225 8.92 31.14 14.85
C VAL A 225 8.29 31.11 16.25
N PRO A 226 7.87 32.24 16.84
CA PRO A 226 7.16 32.25 18.11
C PRO A 226 5.72 31.72 17.96
N PHE A 227 5.22 31.04 18.98
CA PHE A 227 3.84 30.54 19.07
C PHE A 227 3.29 30.82 20.47
N GLU A 228 1.98 31.06 20.58
CA GLU A 228 1.31 31.28 21.88
C GLU A 228 1.25 30.01 22.74
N VAL A 229 1.10 28.86 22.08
CA VAL A 229 1.10 27.54 22.71
C VAL A 229 2.10 26.62 22.01
N GLU A 230 2.65 25.68 22.77
CA GLU A 230 3.68 24.76 22.28
C GLU A 230 3.08 23.65 21.41
N ALA A 231 1.88 23.18 21.74
CA ALA A 231 1.20 22.13 20.99
C ALA A 231 -0.30 22.39 20.80
N SER A 232 -0.84 21.84 19.72
CA SER A 232 -2.27 21.73 19.46
C SER A 232 -2.62 20.28 19.17
N VAL A 233 -3.54 19.71 19.94
CA VAL A 233 -4.19 18.44 19.58
C VAL A 233 -5.26 18.73 18.53
N VAL A 234 -5.10 18.20 17.33
CA VAL A 234 -6.00 18.39 16.19
C VAL A 234 -6.93 17.19 16.05
N ILE A 235 -8.24 17.45 16.09
CA ILE A 235 -9.29 16.44 15.98
C ILE A 235 -10.19 16.77 14.78
N PRO A 236 -9.90 16.22 13.59
CA PRO A 236 -10.83 16.27 12.46
C PRO A 236 -12.05 15.39 12.75
N CYS A 237 -13.25 15.92 12.53
CA CYS A 237 -14.48 15.27 12.95
C CYS A 237 -15.58 15.37 11.87
N LYS A 238 -16.29 14.26 11.63
CA LYS A 238 -17.51 14.21 10.83
C LYS A 238 -18.43 13.11 11.33
N ASN A 239 -19.60 13.48 11.84
CA ASN A 239 -20.64 12.57 12.31
C ASN A 239 -20.08 11.49 13.27
N ARG A 240 -19.67 11.94 14.46
CA ARG A 240 -19.01 11.15 15.51
C ARG A 240 -19.62 11.40 16.88
N VAL A 241 -20.94 11.58 16.95
CA VAL A 241 -21.66 11.89 18.21
C VAL A 241 -21.35 10.90 19.34
N ARG A 242 -21.09 9.64 19.00
CA ARG A 242 -20.82 8.56 19.96
C ARG A 242 -19.41 8.56 20.54
N THR A 243 -18.44 9.18 19.87
CA THR A 243 -17.01 9.01 20.19
C THR A 243 -16.29 10.31 20.48
N ILE A 244 -16.73 11.42 19.88
CA ILE A 244 -16.04 12.71 19.93
C ILE A 244 -15.85 13.23 21.36
N GLY A 245 -16.81 12.99 22.24
CA GLY A 245 -16.74 13.41 23.64
C GLY A 245 -15.59 12.74 24.40
N ASP A 246 -15.28 11.48 24.10
CA ASP A 246 -14.15 10.77 24.70
C ASP A 246 -12.82 11.26 24.17
N ALA A 247 -12.74 11.50 22.85
CA ALA A 247 -11.55 12.05 22.21
C ALA A 247 -11.20 13.42 22.82
N ILE A 248 -12.15 14.36 22.88
CA ILE A 248 -11.96 15.69 23.47
C ILE A 248 -11.56 15.59 24.94
N ARG A 249 -12.23 14.75 25.74
CA ARG A 249 -11.89 14.56 27.15
C ARG A 249 -10.47 14.04 27.33
N SER A 250 -10.03 13.10 26.49
CA SER A 250 -8.65 12.56 26.54
C SER A 250 -7.61 13.60 26.17
N ALA A 251 -7.91 14.50 25.22
CA ALA A 251 -7.04 15.58 24.80
C ALA A 251 -6.95 16.72 25.84
N LEU A 252 -8.08 17.12 26.42
CA LEU A 252 -8.13 18.16 27.47
C LEU A 252 -7.56 17.66 28.82
N GLY A 253 -7.52 16.35 29.04
CA GLY A 253 -6.96 15.73 30.25
C GLY A 253 -5.45 15.50 30.22
N GLN A 254 -4.72 16.07 29.25
CA GLN A 254 -3.27 15.92 29.15
C GLN A 254 -2.55 16.84 30.14
N GLU A 255 -1.44 16.33 30.67
CA GLU A 255 -0.56 16.97 31.63
C GLU A 255 0.75 17.32 30.92
N THR A 256 1.09 18.62 30.93
CA THR A 256 2.28 19.15 30.25
C THR A 256 2.93 20.25 31.08
N ASP A 257 4.23 20.46 30.89
CA ASP A 257 4.98 21.59 31.49
C ASP A 257 4.95 22.87 30.63
N PHE A 258 4.31 22.81 29.47
CA PHE A 258 4.07 23.92 28.54
C PHE A 258 2.58 24.14 28.26
N PRO A 259 2.17 25.34 27.79
CA PRO A 259 0.79 25.58 27.35
C PRO A 259 0.47 24.82 26.06
N TYR A 260 -0.74 24.26 25.98
CA TYR A 260 -1.27 23.59 24.79
C TYR A 260 -2.78 23.87 24.64
N ASN A 261 -3.33 23.58 23.46
CA ASN A 261 -4.77 23.64 23.20
C ASN A 261 -5.28 22.44 22.39
N VAL A 262 -6.60 22.36 22.23
CA VAL A 262 -7.29 21.31 21.45
C VAL A 262 -8.11 21.98 20.36
N ILE A 263 -7.81 21.68 19.09
CA ILE A 263 -8.51 22.19 17.92
C ILE A 263 -9.41 21.09 17.37
N VAL A 264 -10.71 21.25 17.48
CA VAL A 264 -11.71 20.35 16.87
C VAL A 264 -12.20 21.00 15.58
N VAL A 265 -12.01 20.32 14.45
CA VAL A 265 -12.49 20.77 13.15
C VAL A 265 -13.66 19.89 12.72
N ASP A 266 -14.86 20.44 12.76
CA ASP A 266 -16.08 19.77 12.35
C ASP A 266 -16.38 20.03 10.87
N ASP A 267 -16.46 18.96 10.09
CA ASP A 267 -16.78 18.98 8.65
C ASP A 267 -18.30 19.04 8.42
N ASN A 268 -18.96 19.99 9.09
CA ASN A 268 -20.40 20.25 9.02
C ASN A 268 -21.25 19.02 9.44
N SER A 269 -21.07 18.54 10.68
CA SER A 269 -21.82 17.36 11.18
C SER A 269 -23.31 17.64 11.41
N ASP A 270 -24.14 16.61 11.27
CA ASP A 270 -25.61 16.67 11.36
C ASP A 270 -26.25 15.60 12.26
N ASP A 271 -25.44 14.85 13.02
CA ASP A 271 -25.85 13.72 13.87
C ASP A 271 -25.89 14.04 15.39
N GLY A 272 -25.76 15.32 15.75
CA GLY A 272 -25.63 15.77 17.15
C GLY A 272 -24.18 15.89 17.65
N THR A 273 -23.18 15.58 16.82
CA THR A 273 -21.75 15.79 17.15
C THR A 273 -21.46 17.22 17.61
N VAL A 274 -22.06 18.22 16.95
CA VAL A 274 -21.84 19.64 17.28
C VAL A 274 -22.24 19.96 18.72
N ASP A 275 -23.39 19.43 19.19
CA ASP A 275 -23.86 19.67 20.56
C ASP A 275 -22.91 19.07 21.59
N VAL A 276 -22.34 17.90 21.29
CA VAL A 276 -21.32 17.27 22.15
C VAL A 276 -20.06 18.12 22.21
N ILE A 277 -19.55 18.61 21.07
CA ILE A 277 -18.37 19.49 21.04
C ILE A 277 -18.64 20.75 21.86
N ARG A 278 -19.80 21.40 21.66
CA ARG A 278 -20.18 22.63 22.35
C ARG A 278 -20.28 22.48 23.87
N SER A 279 -20.58 21.28 24.37
CA SER A 279 -20.60 21.01 25.81
C SER A 279 -19.24 21.24 26.50
N PHE A 280 -18.14 21.28 25.74
CA PHE A 280 -16.78 21.53 26.24
C PHE A 280 -16.31 23.00 26.08
N GLU A 281 -17.13 23.91 25.52
CA GLU A 281 -16.73 25.32 25.27
C GLU A 281 -16.35 26.11 26.52
N SER A 282 -16.71 25.63 27.71
CA SER A 282 -16.29 26.24 28.97
C SER A 282 -14.79 26.08 29.28
N ASP A 283 -14.08 25.14 28.63
CA ASP A 283 -12.63 25.02 28.74
C ASP A 283 -11.96 25.95 27.71
N PRO A 284 -11.19 26.97 28.15
CA PRO A 284 -10.59 27.95 27.25
C PRO A 284 -9.54 27.37 26.31
N ARG A 285 -9.09 26.13 26.53
CA ARG A 285 -8.16 25.42 25.65
C ARG A 285 -8.86 24.82 24.43
N LEU A 286 -10.18 24.75 24.39
CA LEU A 286 -10.90 24.24 23.23
C LEU A 286 -11.07 25.32 22.16
N ILE A 287 -10.60 25.03 20.95
CA ILE A 287 -10.85 25.81 19.74
C ILE A 287 -11.75 24.97 18.83
N TYR A 288 -12.97 25.43 18.60
CA TYR A 288 -13.91 24.80 17.68
C TYR A 288 -13.92 25.52 16.34
N ILE A 289 -13.69 24.77 15.25
CA ILE A 289 -13.77 25.25 13.87
C ILE A 289 -14.91 24.52 13.18
N ALA A 290 -15.98 25.25 12.82
CA ALA A 290 -17.04 24.75 11.98
C ALA A 290 -16.72 25.03 10.51
N GLN A 291 -16.52 23.97 9.72
CA GLN A 291 -16.34 24.11 8.28
C GLN A 291 -17.66 24.46 7.60
N ASP A 292 -17.55 25.14 6.46
CA ASP A 292 -18.70 25.38 5.59
C ASP A 292 -19.14 24.08 4.85
N LYS A 293 -20.17 24.19 4.00
CA LYS A 293 -20.71 23.05 3.24
C LYS A 293 -19.92 22.71 1.98
N THR A 294 -18.74 23.31 1.76
CA THR A 294 -17.88 22.98 0.62
C THR A 294 -17.08 21.70 0.88
N TYR A 295 -16.31 21.24 -0.10
CA TYR A 295 -15.59 19.98 0.00
C TYR A 295 -14.22 20.17 0.66
N HIS A 296 -14.07 19.66 1.89
CA HIS A 296 -12.81 19.73 2.66
C HIS A 296 -12.13 18.36 2.79
N ALA A 297 -12.92 17.31 2.99
CA ALA A 297 -12.40 16.00 3.38
C ALA A 297 -11.44 16.08 4.58
N ILE A 298 -10.67 15.03 4.84
CA ILE A 298 -9.79 14.97 6.01
C ILE A 298 -8.64 15.99 5.88
N GLY A 299 -8.04 16.09 4.69
CA GLY A 299 -6.94 17.02 4.46
C GLY A 299 -7.33 18.50 4.59
N GLY A 300 -8.51 18.88 4.13
CA GLY A 300 -9.01 20.26 4.30
C GLY A 300 -9.26 20.60 5.77
N ASN A 301 -9.70 19.64 6.58
CA ASN A 301 -9.86 19.83 8.02
C ASN A 301 -8.53 20.05 8.73
N TRP A 302 -7.50 19.26 8.38
CA TRP A 302 -6.15 19.50 8.85
C TRP A 302 -5.63 20.87 8.44
N ASN A 303 -5.84 21.28 7.19
CA ASN A 303 -5.43 22.59 6.70
C ASN A 303 -6.11 23.73 7.48
N ALA A 304 -7.40 23.61 7.78
CA ALA A 304 -8.10 24.59 8.62
C ALA A 304 -7.50 24.67 10.03
N ALA A 305 -7.15 23.53 10.65
CA ALA A 305 -6.51 23.52 11.96
C ALA A 305 -5.13 24.17 11.94
N ILE A 306 -4.23 23.75 11.04
CA ILE A 306 -2.84 24.23 11.06
C ILE A 306 -2.72 25.70 10.70
N HIS A 307 -3.62 26.23 9.86
CA HIS A 307 -3.63 27.66 9.50
C HIS A 307 -4.39 28.53 10.51
N HIS A 308 -5.05 27.93 11.51
CA HIS A 308 -5.66 28.68 12.59
C HIS A 308 -4.57 29.46 13.37
N PRO A 309 -4.79 30.74 13.71
CA PRO A 309 -3.79 31.55 14.42
C PRO A 309 -3.43 30.98 15.81
N GLY A 310 -4.37 30.31 16.46
CA GLY A 310 -4.15 29.60 17.73
C GLY A 310 -3.47 28.23 17.59
N CYS A 311 -3.13 27.75 16.39
CA CYS A 311 -2.42 26.49 16.26
C CYS A 311 -0.98 26.63 16.75
N GLY A 312 -0.58 25.74 17.66
CA GLY A 312 0.73 25.71 18.30
C GLY A 312 1.87 25.27 17.39
N ARG A 313 3.08 25.31 17.95
CA ARG A 313 4.32 24.93 17.26
C ARG A 313 4.29 23.49 16.73
N PHE A 314 3.64 22.60 17.47
CA PHE A 314 3.43 21.21 17.07
C PHE A 314 1.95 20.89 16.94
N ALA A 315 1.53 20.37 15.78
CA ALA A 315 0.19 19.88 15.55
C ALA A 315 0.17 18.36 15.74
N LEU A 316 -0.57 17.88 16.73
CA LEU A 316 -0.63 16.49 17.15
C LEU A 316 -1.97 15.88 16.79
N GLN A 317 -1.98 14.72 16.13
CA GLN A 317 -3.21 14.06 15.76
C GLN A 317 -3.90 13.41 16.94
N LEU A 318 -5.23 13.51 16.95
CA LEU A 318 -6.12 12.56 17.59
C LEU A 318 -7.36 12.37 16.70
N ASP A 319 -7.59 11.14 16.24
CA ASP A 319 -8.78 10.85 15.44
C ASP A 319 -10.05 10.96 16.32
N SER A 320 -11.13 11.52 15.76
CA SER A 320 -12.40 11.80 16.48
C SER A 320 -13.10 10.57 17.08
N ASP A 321 -12.62 9.39 16.73
CA ASP A 321 -13.04 8.11 17.26
C ASP A 321 -12.04 7.40 18.16
N ASP A 322 -10.85 7.94 18.34
CA ASP A 322 -9.79 7.34 19.15
C ASP A 322 -9.57 8.13 20.45
N VAL A 323 -8.75 7.58 21.36
CA VAL A 323 -8.49 8.17 22.68
C VAL A 323 -7.01 8.02 23.01
N TYR A 324 -6.37 9.07 23.52
CA TYR A 324 -5.00 8.96 24.04
C TYR A 324 -4.88 7.90 25.15
N SER A 325 -3.73 7.22 25.16
CA SER A 325 -3.51 6.05 26.02
C SER A 325 -3.30 6.41 27.48
N ASP A 326 -2.73 7.59 27.76
CA ASP A 326 -2.51 8.15 29.09
C ASP A 326 -2.54 9.69 29.07
N SER A 327 -2.35 10.33 30.23
CA SER A 327 -2.37 11.79 30.37
C SER A 327 -1.07 12.48 29.91
N HIS A 328 -0.06 11.75 29.46
CA HIS A 328 1.27 12.28 29.12
C HIS A 328 1.60 12.15 27.62
N THR A 329 0.64 11.74 26.78
CA THR A 329 0.83 11.59 25.34
C THR A 329 1.32 12.88 24.67
N VAL A 330 0.75 14.03 25.01
CA VAL A 330 1.17 15.33 24.43
C VAL A 330 2.59 15.71 24.85
N GLN A 331 2.94 15.51 26.12
CA GLN A 331 4.30 15.74 26.62
C GLN A 331 5.31 14.90 25.84
N LYS A 332 5.07 13.58 25.74
CA LYS A 332 5.95 12.64 25.02
C LYS A 332 6.17 13.02 23.56
N PHE A 333 5.14 13.56 22.87
CA PHE A 333 5.30 14.05 21.50
C PHE A 333 6.25 15.23 21.41
N VAL A 334 6.07 16.24 22.27
CA VAL A 334 6.92 17.44 22.28
C VAL A 334 8.35 17.10 22.67
N ASP A 335 8.53 16.23 23.68
CA ASP A 335 9.85 15.73 24.08
C ASP A 335 10.54 15.04 22.88
N ALA A 336 9.83 14.15 22.18
CA ALA A 336 10.37 13.46 21.02
C ALA A 336 10.77 14.41 19.88
N PHE A 337 10.02 15.48 19.63
CA PHE A 337 10.41 16.51 18.67
C PHE A 337 11.75 17.16 19.04
N ARG A 338 11.90 17.54 20.31
CA ARG A 338 13.08 18.25 20.82
C ARG A 338 14.30 17.34 20.88
N GLU A 339 14.15 16.13 21.37
CA GLU A 339 15.22 15.13 21.50
C GLU A 339 15.70 14.60 20.15
N GLN A 340 14.77 14.27 19.25
CA GLN A 340 15.10 13.63 17.97
C GLN A 340 15.38 14.65 16.85
N ARG A 341 15.09 15.94 17.09
CA ARG A 341 15.26 17.05 16.15
C ARG A 341 14.67 16.71 14.77
N CYS A 342 13.39 16.39 14.73
CA CYS A 342 12.67 15.92 13.55
C CYS A 342 11.51 16.85 13.15
N ALA A 343 11.06 16.77 11.90
CA ALA A 343 9.94 17.58 11.41
C ALA A 343 8.57 16.91 11.61
N MET A 344 8.56 15.61 11.87
CA MET A 344 7.38 14.80 12.11
C MET A 344 7.74 13.70 13.12
N VAL A 345 6.80 13.32 13.96
CA VAL A 345 6.94 12.19 14.89
C VAL A 345 5.77 11.24 14.67
N VAL A 346 6.03 9.94 14.72
CA VAL A 346 4.97 8.93 14.66
C VAL A 346 5.04 8.02 15.88
N GLY A 347 3.91 7.86 16.54
CA GLY A 347 3.79 6.99 17.71
C GLY A 347 3.43 5.54 17.37
N THR A 348 3.30 4.76 18.45
CA THR A 348 2.73 3.42 18.47
C THR A 348 1.28 3.49 18.92
N TYR A 349 0.44 2.55 18.49
CA TYR A 349 -0.96 2.48 18.90
C TYR A 349 -1.41 1.08 19.24
N ARG A 350 -2.47 0.98 20.03
CA ARG A 350 -3.12 -0.28 20.38
C ARG A 350 -4.48 -0.35 19.69
N ILE A 351 -4.80 -1.48 19.06
CA ILE A 351 -6.15 -1.72 18.56
C ILE A 351 -7.04 -2.17 19.72
N THR A 352 -8.16 -1.48 19.92
CA THR A 352 -9.15 -1.83 20.94
C THR A 352 -10.55 -1.86 20.37
N ASP A 353 -11.47 -2.51 21.09
CA ASP A 353 -12.89 -2.32 20.86
C ASP A 353 -13.38 -1.00 21.47
N PHE A 354 -14.71 -0.79 21.43
CA PHE A 354 -15.34 0.40 21.97
C PHE A 354 -15.18 0.54 23.50
N GLU A 355 -15.04 -0.58 24.21
CA GLU A 355 -14.85 -0.64 25.66
C GLU A 355 -13.36 -0.64 26.08
N MET A 356 -12.44 -0.30 25.16
CA MET A 356 -10.99 -0.27 25.36
C MET A 356 -10.35 -1.64 25.65
N ARG A 357 -11.02 -2.74 25.32
CA ARG A 357 -10.41 -4.08 25.39
C ARG A 357 -9.57 -4.30 24.16
N GLU A 358 -8.36 -4.83 24.33
CA GLU A 358 -7.43 -5.07 23.23
C GLU A 358 -8.01 -6.07 22.22
N LEU A 359 -7.90 -5.73 20.93
CA LEU A 359 -8.26 -6.60 19.81
C LEU A 359 -7.00 -7.06 19.09
N PRO A 360 -6.98 -8.28 18.51
CA PRO A 360 -5.91 -8.69 17.61
C PRO A 360 -5.70 -7.66 16.48
N PRO A 361 -4.45 -7.34 16.15
CA PRO A 361 -3.21 -7.97 16.59
C PRO A 361 -2.57 -7.31 17.84
N GLY A 362 -3.29 -6.42 18.53
CA GLY A 362 -2.83 -5.71 19.72
C GLY A 362 -2.09 -4.42 19.38
N ILE A 363 -0.79 -4.37 19.66
CA ILE A 363 0.05 -3.19 19.50
C ILE A 363 0.64 -3.13 18.08
N ILE A 364 0.54 -1.96 17.46
CA ILE A 364 1.13 -1.63 16.15
C ILE A 364 2.19 -0.54 16.34
N ASP A 365 3.46 -0.90 16.19
CA ASP A 365 4.60 -0.02 16.50
C ASP A 365 5.51 0.30 15.30
N HIS A 366 5.18 -0.21 14.12
CA HIS A 366 5.89 0.00 12.84
C HIS A 366 7.41 -0.07 12.95
N ARG A 367 7.94 -1.12 13.60
CA ARG A 367 9.39 -1.36 13.75
C ARG A 367 10.16 -1.52 12.43
N GLU A 368 9.46 -1.72 11.32
CA GLU A 368 10.03 -1.68 9.98
C GLU A 368 10.57 -0.28 9.59
N TRP A 369 10.24 0.76 10.36
CA TRP A 369 10.87 2.07 10.22
C TRP A 369 12.21 2.14 10.96
N THR A 370 13.31 2.20 10.21
CA THR A 370 14.66 2.40 10.75
C THR A 370 15.18 3.82 10.44
N PRO A 371 16.09 4.38 11.26
CA PRO A 371 16.74 5.66 10.95
C PRO A 371 17.44 5.67 9.59
N ASP A 372 18.01 4.54 9.18
CA ASP A 372 18.86 4.43 7.98
C ASP A 372 18.04 4.26 6.69
N ASN A 373 16.92 3.51 6.75
CA ASN A 373 16.20 3.13 5.53
C ASN A 373 14.67 3.33 5.60
N GLY A 374 14.14 3.82 6.73
CA GLY A 374 12.70 4.03 6.93
C GLY A 374 12.06 4.85 5.81
N ARG A 375 12.71 5.91 5.34
CA ARG A 375 12.22 6.77 4.24
C ARG A 375 12.13 6.09 2.87
N ASN A 376 12.93 5.06 2.64
CA ASN A 376 12.89 4.26 1.42
C ASN A 376 11.86 3.13 1.57
N ASN A 377 11.88 2.46 2.73
CA ASN A 377 10.90 1.43 3.08
C ASN A 377 9.46 1.99 3.12
N ALA A 378 9.30 3.28 3.41
CA ALA A 378 8.02 4.00 3.34
C ALA A 378 7.30 3.85 2.01
N LEU A 379 8.05 3.79 0.89
CA LEU A 379 7.47 3.60 -0.44
C LEU A 379 6.90 2.20 -0.63
N ARG A 380 7.46 1.20 0.07
CA ARG A 380 7.02 -0.20 -0.01
C ARG A 380 5.73 -0.44 0.77
N VAL A 381 5.61 0.14 1.97
CA VAL A 381 4.48 -0.11 2.89
C VAL A 381 3.32 0.85 2.67
N ASN A 382 2.12 0.50 3.13
CA ASN A 382 0.88 1.29 2.93
C ASN A 382 0.58 2.36 3.97
N GLY A 383 1.41 2.49 5.01
CA GLY A 383 1.25 3.52 6.04
C GLY A 383 2.51 3.64 6.88
N LEU A 384 2.68 4.80 7.52
CA LEU A 384 3.80 5.03 8.45
C LEU A 384 3.38 4.86 9.91
N GLY A 385 2.10 4.62 10.16
CA GLY A 385 1.52 4.51 11.49
C GLY A 385 0.86 5.78 12.00
N ALA A 386 0.38 5.67 13.23
CA ALA A 386 -0.41 6.65 13.94
C ALA A 386 -0.14 6.55 15.46
N PRO A 387 -0.41 7.58 16.26
CA PRO A 387 -0.80 8.92 15.87
C PRO A 387 0.43 9.67 15.34
N ARG A 388 0.19 10.78 14.65
CA ARG A 388 1.24 11.59 14.02
C ARG A 388 1.29 12.97 14.64
N GLY A 389 2.50 13.47 14.90
CA GLY A 389 2.77 14.86 15.23
C GLY A 389 3.53 15.52 14.10
N PHE A 390 3.31 16.81 13.88
CA PHE A 390 3.99 17.60 12.86
C PHE A 390 4.52 18.92 13.40
N TRP A 391 5.68 19.35 12.92
CA TRP A 391 6.15 20.71 13.13
C TRP A 391 5.36 21.68 12.24
N THR A 392 4.56 22.54 12.86
CA THR A 392 3.53 23.37 12.20
C THR A 392 4.09 24.29 11.12
N PRO A 393 5.23 24.99 11.27
CA PRO A 393 5.80 25.82 10.22
C PRO A 393 6.01 25.08 8.89
N LEU A 394 6.68 23.92 8.91
CA LEU A 394 6.87 23.11 7.71
C LEU A 394 5.54 22.59 7.16
N LEU A 395 4.65 22.17 8.05
CA LEU A 395 3.35 21.63 7.63
C LEU A 395 2.48 22.69 6.93
N ARG A 396 2.55 23.97 7.34
CA ARG A 396 1.87 25.08 6.65
C ARG A 396 2.41 25.34 5.24
N GLU A 397 3.70 25.07 5.00
CA GLU A 397 4.28 25.15 3.65
C GLU A 397 3.84 23.98 2.77
N ILE A 398 3.78 22.78 3.33
CA ILE A 398 3.44 21.56 2.60
C ILE A 398 1.94 21.45 2.31
N ASN A 399 1.11 21.69 3.33
CA ASN A 399 -0.33 21.42 3.38
C ASN A 399 -0.72 19.95 3.16
N PHE A 400 -1.86 19.55 3.72
CA PHE A 400 -2.47 18.27 3.38
C PHE A 400 -3.19 18.36 2.03
N PRO A 401 -3.13 17.32 1.19
CA PRO A 401 -4.00 17.23 0.03
C PRO A 401 -5.45 17.02 0.49
N THR A 402 -6.39 17.73 -0.14
CA THR A 402 -7.84 17.63 0.12
C THR A 402 -8.38 16.30 -0.43
N THR A 403 -8.21 15.22 0.33
CA THR A 403 -8.70 13.87 0.03
C THR A 403 -9.24 13.19 1.30
N LYS A 404 -9.99 12.11 1.11
CA LYS A 404 -10.54 11.27 2.19
C LYS A 404 -9.62 10.10 2.56
N TYR A 405 -8.55 9.88 1.80
CA TYR A 405 -7.65 8.75 2.00
C TYR A 405 -6.26 9.06 1.45
N GLY A 406 -5.22 8.77 2.24
CA GLY A 406 -3.81 8.86 1.85
C GLY A 406 -3.20 10.26 1.97
N GLU A 407 -3.92 11.22 2.54
CA GLU A 407 -3.42 12.57 2.81
C GLU A 407 -2.25 12.59 3.78
N ASP A 408 -2.32 11.78 4.84
CA ASP A 408 -1.25 11.59 5.81
C ASP A 408 0.00 10.97 5.16
N TYR A 409 -0.19 9.97 4.31
CA TYR A 409 0.86 9.30 3.57
C TYR A 409 1.57 10.24 2.61
N ALA A 410 0.82 11.11 1.91
CA ALA A 410 1.39 12.12 1.01
C ALA A 410 2.28 13.12 1.76
N VAL A 411 1.78 13.66 2.88
CA VAL A 411 2.55 14.59 3.74
C VAL A 411 3.79 13.90 4.29
N ALA A 412 3.65 12.67 4.78
CA ALA A 412 4.75 11.94 5.39
C ALA A 412 5.86 11.61 4.37
N LEU A 413 5.51 11.20 3.15
CA LEU A 413 6.49 11.00 2.08
C LEU A 413 7.20 12.31 1.74
N ARG A 414 6.44 13.40 1.59
CA ARG A 414 6.99 14.73 1.32
C ARG A 414 7.97 15.18 2.41
N ILE A 415 7.65 14.98 3.68
CA ILE A 415 8.55 15.31 4.80
C ILE A 415 9.78 14.41 4.77
N SER A 416 9.60 13.08 4.64
CA SER A 416 10.68 12.08 4.69
C SER A 416 11.76 12.25 3.61
N ARG A 417 11.42 12.93 2.51
CA ARG A 417 12.35 13.26 1.43
C ARG A 417 13.53 14.11 1.91
N GLU A 418 13.26 15.05 2.82
CA GLU A 418 14.23 16.07 3.21
C GLU A 418 14.49 16.11 4.72
N TYR A 419 13.53 15.72 5.55
CA TYR A 419 13.59 15.85 7.00
C TYR A 419 13.44 14.51 7.69
N ARG A 420 14.03 14.41 8.89
CA ARG A 420 13.90 13.23 9.74
C ARG A 420 12.46 13.08 10.23
N ILE A 421 11.97 11.85 10.26
CA ILE A 421 10.76 11.45 10.98
C ILE A 421 11.19 10.69 12.24
N GLY A 422 10.77 11.18 13.40
CA GLY A 422 10.99 10.57 14.70
C GLY A 422 9.97 9.48 15.03
N ARG A 423 10.29 8.64 16.02
CA ARG A 423 9.43 7.53 16.48
C ARG A 423 9.25 7.57 17.99
N ILE A 424 8.06 7.23 18.44
CA ILE A 424 7.78 6.91 19.86
C ILE A 424 7.23 5.49 19.89
N TYR A 425 7.91 4.60 20.61
CA TYR A 425 7.53 3.18 20.67
C TYR A 425 6.56 2.85 21.80
N ASP A 426 6.35 3.77 22.74
CA ASP A 426 5.28 3.68 23.73
C ASP A 426 3.92 3.84 23.04
N VAL A 427 2.91 3.11 23.53
CA VAL A 427 1.54 3.25 23.05
C VAL A 427 1.05 4.66 23.35
N MET A 428 0.76 5.44 22.30
CA MET A 428 0.35 6.84 22.39
C MET A 428 -1.17 7.02 22.38
N TYR A 429 -1.90 6.11 21.73
CA TYR A 429 -3.36 6.13 21.68
C TYR A 429 -3.97 4.76 21.40
N ASN A 430 -5.25 4.62 21.77
CA ASN A 430 -6.07 3.44 21.53
C ASN A 430 -6.92 3.69 20.28
N CYS A 431 -6.65 2.93 19.22
CA CYS A 431 -7.39 2.93 17.97
C CYS A 431 -8.64 2.05 18.12
N ARG A 432 -9.81 2.67 18.28
CA ARG A 432 -11.07 1.97 18.53
C ARG A 432 -11.65 1.41 17.22
N ARG A 433 -12.08 0.15 17.26
CA ARG A 433 -12.79 -0.52 16.17
C ARG A 433 -14.18 -0.95 16.64
N TRP A 434 -15.24 -0.53 15.95
CA TRP A 434 -16.60 -1.02 16.18
C TRP A 434 -17.38 -1.12 14.85
N GLY A 435 -18.56 -1.73 14.87
CA GLY A 435 -19.39 -2.00 13.68
C GLY A 435 -19.92 -0.76 12.93
N GLY A 436 -19.44 0.44 13.28
CA GLY A 436 -19.68 1.70 12.57
C GLY A 436 -18.40 2.39 12.08
N ASN A 437 -17.21 1.79 12.22
CA ASN A 437 -16.02 2.27 11.54
C ASN A 437 -16.21 2.10 10.04
N SER A 438 -15.88 3.13 9.27
CA SER A 438 -16.00 3.19 7.81
C SER A 438 -15.13 2.20 7.02
N ASP A 439 -14.46 1.25 7.68
CA ASP A 439 -13.47 0.34 7.09
C ASP A 439 -13.87 -1.15 7.11
N THR A 440 -15.05 -1.53 7.60
CA THR A 440 -15.49 -2.93 7.56
C THR A 440 -15.95 -3.32 6.15
N ALA A 441 -15.13 -4.12 5.47
CA ALA A 441 -15.39 -4.75 4.17
C ALA A 441 -15.69 -3.75 3.02
N LEU A 442 -14.74 -2.85 2.74
CA LEU A 442 -14.77 -2.05 1.52
C LEU A 442 -14.87 -2.96 0.28
N ASP A 443 -15.72 -2.58 -0.66
CA ASP A 443 -15.77 -3.24 -1.97
C ASP A 443 -14.43 -3.12 -2.68
N VAL A 444 -14.10 -4.11 -3.52
CA VAL A 444 -12.83 -4.23 -4.22
C VAL A 444 -12.53 -2.98 -5.05
N GLU A 445 -13.55 -2.37 -5.68
CA GLU A 445 -13.40 -1.12 -6.42
C GLU A 445 -12.92 0.03 -5.54
N LYS A 446 -13.41 0.11 -4.30
CA LYS A 446 -13.01 1.17 -3.36
C LYS A 446 -11.60 0.94 -2.83
N VAL A 447 -11.23 -0.31 -2.54
CA VAL A 447 -9.86 -0.70 -2.19
C VAL A 447 -8.90 -0.35 -3.33
N ASN A 448 -9.29 -0.68 -4.56
CA ASN A 448 -8.53 -0.40 -5.78
C ASN A 448 -8.35 1.09 -6.02
N ALA A 449 -9.40 1.90 -5.89
CA ALA A 449 -9.31 3.35 -6.02
C ALA A 449 -8.35 3.97 -4.98
N ASN A 450 -8.41 3.49 -3.74
CA ASN A 450 -7.53 3.91 -2.65
C ASN A 450 -6.06 3.55 -2.93
N ASN A 451 -5.80 2.30 -3.35
CA ASN A 451 -4.46 1.82 -3.69
C ASN A 451 -3.87 2.55 -4.90
N LEU A 452 -4.67 2.75 -5.95
CA LEU A 452 -4.27 3.50 -7.15
C LEU A 452 -3.84 4.93 -6.80
N TYR A 453 -4.57 5.60 -5.91
CA TYR A 453 -4.19 6.93 -5.45
C TYR A 453 -2.89 6.93 -4.65
N LYS A 454 -2.68 5.99 -3.73
CA LYS A 454 -1.40 5.87 -3.00
C LYS A 454 -0.23 5.56 -3.93
N ASP A 455 -0.42 4.72 -4.94
CA ASP A 455 0.60 4.47 -5.96
C ASP A 455 0.88 5.72 -6.82
N ARG A 456 -0.09 6.63 -7.00
CA ARG A 456 0.14 7.93 -7.67
C ARG A 456 0.97 8.86 -6.79
N ILE A 457 0.68 8.91 -5.49
CA ILE A 457 1.51 9.63 -4.51
C ILE A 457 2.96 9.13 -4.58
N ARG A 458 3.16 7.80 -4.54
CA ARG A 458 4.50 7.19 -4.69
C ARG A 458 5.15 7.53 -6.03
N THR A 459 4.36 7.59 -7.11
CA THR A 459 4.86 7.94 -8.44
C THR A 459 5.42 9.37 -8.45
N TRP A 460 4.67 10.34 -7.94
CA TRP A 460 5.13 11.74 -7.86
C TRP A 460 6.34 11.88 -6.94
N GLU A 461 6.34 11.18 -5.81
CA GLU A 461 7.47 11.19 -4.89
C GLU A 461 8.72 10.57 -5.54
N LEU A 462 8.60 9.42 -6.21
CA LEU A 462 9.72 8.80 -6.94
C LEU A 462 10.26 9.71 -8.04
N GLN A 463 9.39 10.38 -8.80
CA GLN A 463 9.82 11.36 -9.80
C GLN A 463 10.64 12.49 -9.17
N ALA A 464 10.22 13.01 -8.02
CA ALA A 464 10.95 14.04 -7.29
C ALA A 464 12.31 13.53 -6.77
N ARG A 465 12.37 12.31 -6.22
CA ARG A 465 13.63 11.69 -5.75
C ARG A 465 14.61 11.45 -6.88
N ILE A 466 14.13 10.92 -8.01
CA ILE A 466 14.95 10.70 -9.20
C ILE A 466 15.48 12.02 -9.75
N ALA A 467 14.66 13.08 -9.75
CA ALA A 467 15.12 14.41 -10.16
C ALA A 467 16.15 15.00 -9.20
N LEU A 468 16.03 14.74 -7.89
CA LEU A 468 16.98 15.20 -6.87
C LEU A 468 18.36 14.51 -6.97
N ASN A 469 18.38 13.25 -7.42
CA ASN A 469 19.59 12.43 -7.52
C ASN A 469 20.31 12.54 -8.88
N LYS A 470 19.74 13.27 -9.84
CA LYS A 470 20.38 13.61 -11.12
C LYS A 470 21.27 14.83 -10.93
#